data_AF-A0A0T5P611-F1
#
_entry.id   AF-A0A0T5P611-F1
#
_cell.length_a   1.000
_cell.length_b   1.000
_cell.length_c   1.000
_cell.angle_alpha   90.00
_cell.angle_beta   90.00
_cell.angle_gamma   90.00
#
_symmetry.space_group_name_H-M   'P 1'
#
loop_
_entity.id
_entity.type
_entity.pdbx_description
1 polymer ?
#
loop_
_entity_poly.entity_id
_entity_poly.type
_entity_poly.pdbx_seq_one_letter_code
_entity_poly.pdbx_strand_id
1 'polypeptide(L)'
;MFNFSKGHVSRRSLLGTFGAAISLASPALATIAGPDADDRGSGRDGSPGDGTAPDVIFRQSYLGNVSNEDLSAAIRMNRTGGRVVVAGFSKRMSSTLFMMLLLRRRRTLYLINKLKTETDRDDRRHILYEASDGVSNSIFLINETEAHEVFFPSDKETLKKLTAIRRLRHYQSLLDIWRRNPMEGTLETPGLRGS
;
A
#
# COMPACT_ATOMS: atom_id res chain seq x y z
N MET A 1 -37.43 -30.60 16.04
CA MET A 1 -37.14 -29.17 15.77
C MET A 1 -35.70 -29.06 15.30
N PHE A 2 -35.52 -28.37 14.17
CA PHE A 2 -34.26 -28.00 13.48
C PHE A 2 -33.30 -29.11 13.01
N ASN A 3 -33.68 -29.67 11.85
CA ASN A 3 -32.77 -30.12 10.80
C ASN A 3 -32.06 -28.90 10.18
N PHE A 4 -30.75 -29.02 9.88
CA PHE A 4 -30.14 -28.65 8.60
C PHE A 4 -28.71 -29.25 8.52
N SER A 5 -28.64 -30.46 7.95
CA SER A 5 -27.44 -30.95 7.27
C SER A 5 -27.65 -30.72 5.76
N LYS A 6 -26.78 -29.92 5.14
CA LYS A 6 -26.48 -29.77 3.70
C LYS A 6 -25.63 -28.49 3.55
N GLY A 7 -24.53 -28.44 2.82
CA GLY A 7 -24.02 -29.43 1.88
C GLY A 7 -22.55 -29.19 1.56
N HIS A 8 -21.90 -30.30 1.27
CA HIS A 8 -20.69 -30.38 0.48
C HIS A 8 -20.87 -29.60 -0.83
N VAL A 9 -20.06 -28.58 -1.05
CA VAL A 9 -19.83 -28.04 -2.39
C VAL A 9 -18.46 -28.54 -2.85
N SER A 10 -18.48 -29.75 -3.41
CA SER A 10 -17.54 -30.11 -4.46
C SER A 10 -18.15 -29.63 -5.78
N ARG A 11 -17.45 -28.73 -6.48
CA ARG A 11 -17.52 -28.59 -7.94
C ARG A 11 -16.38 -27.71 -8.44
N ARG A 12 -15.46 -28.39 -9.13
CA ARG A 12 -14.74 -27.97 -10.33
C ARG A 12 -13.63 -26.93 -10.16
N SER A 13 -12.44 -27.50 -9.94
CA SER A 13 -11.21 -27.15 -10.63
C SER A 13 -11.48 -26.54 -12.01
N LEU A 14 -11.25 -25.23 -12.12
CA LEU A 14 -10.99 -24.59 -13.40
C LEU A 14 -9.48 -24.35 -13.45
N LEU A 15 -8.82 -25.20 -14.23
CA LEU A 15 -7.54 -24.91 -14.83
C LEU A 15 -7.57 -23.52 -15.47
N GLY A 16 -6.57 -22.71 -15.15
CA GLY A 16 -6.34 -21.40 -15.73
C GLY A 16 -4.92 -20.93 -15.49
N THR A 17 -3.96 -21.67 -16.04
CA THR A 17 -2.64 -21.20 -16.52
C THR A 17 -1.92 -20.13 -15.67
N PHE A 18 -1.11 -20.60 -14.71
CA PHE A 18 0.12 -19.89 -14.34
C PHE A 18 1.17 -20.20 -15.41
N GLY A 19 1.49 -19.19 -16.23
CA GLY A 19 2.48 -19.29 -17.29
C GLY A 19 3.05 -17.92 -17.62
N ALA A 20 3.72 -17.27 -16.67
CA ALA A 20 4.62 -16.17 -17.00
C ALA A 20 5.99 -16.78 -17.31
N ALA A 21 6.14 -17.25 -18.55
CA ALA A 21 7.45 -17.52 -19.13
C ALA A 21 8.23 -16.21 -19.20
N ILE A 22 9.44 -16.21 -18.63
CA ILE A 22 10.44 -15.17 -18.86
C ILE A 22 10.86 -15.33 -20.32
N SER A 23 10.29 -14.52 -21.21
CA SER A 23 10.78 -14.38 -22.59
C SER A 23 11.46 -13.03 -22.72
N LEU A 24 12.80 -13.08 -22.72
CA LEU A 24 13.65 -12.01 -23.21
C LEU A 24 13.46 -11.91 -24.73
N ALA A 25 12.62 -10.98 -25.18
CA ALA A 25 12.66 -10.42 -26.53
C ALA A 25 11.74 -9.18 -26.60
N SER A 26 12.28 -8.02 -26.93
CA SER A 26 11.48 -6.94 -27.51
C SER A 26 10.78 -7.47 -28.76
N PRO A 27 9.48 -7.20 -28.93
CA PRO A 27 9.10 -6.17 -29.89
C PRO A 27 7.86 -5.36 -29.48
N ALA A 28 7.67 -4.27 -30.22
CA ALA A 28 6.52 -3.37 -30.18
C ALA A 28 5.16 -4.10 -30.06
N LEU A 29 4.26 -3.59 -29.21
CA LEU A 29 2.86 -4.03 -29.20
C LEU A 29 1.89 -2.84 -29.02
N ALA A 30 1.31 -2.49 -30.17
CA ALA A 30 -0.08 -2.08 -30.40
C ALA A 30 -0.73 -1.06 -29.44
N THR A 31 -0.62 0.20 -29.85
CA THR A 31 -1.65 1.23 -29.64
C THR A 31 -3.00 0.70 -30.14
N ILE A 32 -3.97 0.55 -29.25
CA ILE A 32 -5.39 0.48 -29.64
C ILE A 32 -5.81 1.91 -29.94
N ALA A 33 -5.66 2.29 -31.21
CA ALA A 33 -6.25 3.50 -31.78
C ALA A 33 -7.75 3.22 -31.98
N GLY A 34 -8.60 3.99 -31.30
CA GLY A 34 -9.96 4.21 -31.78
C GLY A 34 -9.90 5.18 -32.97
N PRO A 35 -10.68 4.95 -34.04
CA PRO A 35 -10.70 5.84 -35.18
C PRO A 35 -11.57 7.06 -34.84
N ASP A 36 -11.00 8.25 -34.93
CA ASP A 36 -11.58 9.30 -35.78
C ASP A 36 -10.59 10.46 -35.93
N ALA A 37 -10.52 10.91 -37.17
CA ALA A 37 -9.68 12.00 -37.64
C ALA A 37 -10.14 13.34 -37.07
N ASP A 38 -9.20 14.25 -36.80
CA ASP A 38 -9.02 15.39 -37.72
C ASP A 38 -7.79 16.23 -37.35
N ASP A 39 -7.01 16.45 -38.38
CA ASP A 39 -5.84 17.30 -38.49
C ASP A 39 -6.24 18.78 -38.38
N ARG A 40 -5.81 19.46 -37.30
CA ARG A 40 -5.55 20.91 -37.31
C ARG A 40 -4.35 21.23 -36.42
N GLY A 41 -3.27 21.60 -37.07
CA GLY A 41 -2.05 22.06 -36.43
C GLY A 41 -2.25 23.27 -35.51
N SER A 42 -1.39 23.34 -34.51
CA SER A 42 -0.94 24.59 -33.91
C SER A 42 0.40 24.30 -33.25
N GLY A 43 1.47 24.76 -33.87
CA GLY A 43 2.81 24.67 -33.33
C GLY A 43 2.88 25.23 -31.91
N ARG A 44 3.55 24.49 -31.05
CA ARG A 44 4.21 25.07 -29.89
C ARG A 44 5.46 24.25 -29.59
N ASP A 45 6.55 24.68 -30.21
CA ASP A 45 7.89 24.36 -29.74
C ASP A 45 8.00 24.82 -28.28
N GLY A 46 8.24 23.87 -27.40
CA GLY A 46 8.25 24.06 -25.96
C GLY A 46 8.84 22.86 -25.24
N SER A 47 10.17 22.83 -25.22
CA SER A 47 11.07 22.08 -24.31
C SER A 47 11.34 20.59 -24.56
N PRO A 48 12.62 20.22 -24.76
CA PRO A 48 13.08 18.84 -24.70
C PRO A 48 13.26 18.41 -23.24
N GLY A 49 12.59 17.33 -22.85
CA GLY A 49 12.92 16.55 -21.65
C GLY A 49 11.81 16.50 -20.59
N ASP A 50 11.08 15.38 -20.54
CA ASP A 50 10.89 14.73 -19.26
C ASP A 50 10.90 13.22 -19.48
N GLY A 51 12.03 12.59 -19.15
CA GLY A 51 12.20 11.14 -19.12
C GLY A 51 11.52 10.52 -17.90
N THR A 52 10.34 11.01 -17.51
CA THR A 52 9.57 10.48 -16.40
C THR A 52 9.04 9.11 -16.80
N ALA A 53 9.57 8.07 -16.14
CA ALA A 53 9.04 6.72 -16.23
C ALA A 53 7.50 6.74 -16.01
N PRO A 54 6.74 5.86 -16.68
CA PRO A 54 5.28 5.89 -16.64
C PRO A 54 4.74 5.80 -15.21
N ASP A 55 3.71 6.60 -14.92
CA ASP A 55 2.99 6.56 -13.65
C ASP A 55 2.20 5.23 -13.55
N VAL A 56 2.50 4.42 -12.54
CA VAL A 56 1.67 3.25 -12.19
C VAL A 56 0.78 3.62 -11.02
N ILE A 57 -0.53 3.66 -11.25
CA ILE A 57 -1.51 4.11 -10.26
C ILE A 57 -2.32 2.92 -9.73
N PHE A 58 -2.16 2.60 -8.45
CA PHE A 58 -3.03 1.66 -7.72
C PHE A 58 -4.30 2.36 -7.27
N ARG A 59 -5.48 1.80 -7.59
CA ARG A 59 -6.72 2.24 -6.94
C ARG A 59 -6.75 1.76 -5.49
N GLN A 60 -7.28 2.60 -4.60
CA GLN A 60 -7.42 2.24 -3.19
C GLN A 60 -8.24 0.95 -2.97
N SER A 61 -9.22 0.65 -3.84
CA SER A 61 -10.03 -0.56 -3.79
C SER A 61 -9.24 -1.85 -4.05
N TYR A 62 -8.13 -1.78 -4.79
CA TYR A 62 -7.32 -2.95 -5.15
C TYR A 62 -6.19 -3.25 -4.16
N LEU A 63 -5.89 -2.33 -3.23
CA LEU A 63 -4.81 -2.49 -2.25
C LEU A 63 -4.91 -3.76 -1.39
N GLY A 64 -6.12 -4.28 -1.18
CA GLY A 64 -6.33 -5.53 -0.46
C GLY A 64 -5.65 -6.73 -1.13
N ASN A 65 -5.59 -6.73 -2.46
CA ASN A 65 -5.20 -7.88 -3.29
C ASN A 65 -3.78 -7.78 -3.85
N VAL A 66 -3.09 -6.64 -3.71
CA VAL A 66 -1.72 -6.46 -4.20
C VAL A 66 -0.77 -7.40 -3.47
N SER A 67 0.09 -8.14 -4.17
CA SER A 67 1.02 -9.09 -3.53
C SER A 67 2.11 -8.36 -2.71
N ASN A 68 2.81 -9.09 -1.83
CA ASN A 68 3.93 -8.48 -1.08
C ASN A 68 5.12 -8.17 -2.02
N GLU A 69 5.27 -8.99 -3.06
CA GLU A 69 6.26 -8.85 -4.11
C GLU A 69 6.02 -7.56 -4.89
N ASP A 70 4.77 -7.29 -5.28
CA ASP A 70 4.38 -6.06 -6.00
C ASP A 70 4.56 -4.82 -5.12
N LEU A 71 4.17 -4.88 -3.84
CA LEU A 71 4.41 -3.77 -2.90
C LEU A 71 5.92 -3.47 -2.76
N SER A 72 6.73 -4.52 -2.68
CA SER A 72 8.20 -4.39 -2.61
C SER A 72 8.79 -3.83 -3.90
N ALA A 73 8.29 -4.27 -5.06
CA ALA A 73 8.68 -3.77 -6.36
C ALA A 73 8.31 -2.28 -6.53
N ALA A 74 7.10 -1.89 -6.12
CA ALA A 74 6.65 -0.50 -6.14
C ALA A 74 7.54 0.41 -5.27
N ILE A 75 7.93 -0.05 -4.06
CA ILE A 75 8.87 0.68 -3.20
C ILE A 75 10.23 0.84 -3.88
N ARG A 76 10.78 -0.24 -4.48
CA ARG A 76 12.06 -0.17 -5.21
C ARG A 76 11.99 0.79 -6.39
N MET A 77 10.94 0.69 -7.20
CA MET A 77 10.73 1.56 -8.36
C MET A 77 10.62 3.03 -7.94
N ASN A 78 9.91 3.33 -6.85
CA ASN A 78 9.83 4.69 -6.33
C ASN A 78 11.19 5.26 -5.88
N ARG A 79 12.08 4.41 -5.36
CA ARG A 79 13.45 4.79 -4.95
C ARG A 79 14.37 5.04 -6.14
N THR A 80 14.20 4.31 -7.24
CA THR A 80 15.03 4.43 -8.46
C THR A 80 14.50 5.48 -9.45
N GLY A 81 13.61 6.37 -9.01
CA GLY A 81 13.09 7.48 -9.83
C GLY A 81 11.71 7.25 -10.45
N GLY A 82 11.23 6.01 -10.54
CA GLY A 82 9.88 5.72 -11.05
C GLY A 82 8.77 6.28 -10.16
N ARG A 83 7.53 6.33 -10.67
CA ARG A 83 6.38 6.90 -9.95
C ARG A 83 5.23 5.91 -9.88
N VAL A 84 5.20 5.18 -8.77
CA VAL A 84 4.15 4.25 -8.41
C VAL A 84 3.36 4.81 -7.24
N VAL A 85 2.09 5.17 -7.47
CA VAL A 85 1.26 5.87 -6.49
C VAL A 85 -0.06 5.17 -6.23
N VAL A 86 -0.63 5.41 -5.07
CA VAL A 86 -2.02 5.07 -4.77
C VAL A 86 -2.88 6.28 -5.10
N ALA A 87 -4.01 6.09 -5.77
CA ALA A 87 -4.94 7.18 -6.08
C ALA A 87 -5.33 7.95 -4.80
N GLY A 88 -5.20 9.29 -4.83
CA GLY A 88 -5.41 10.17 -3.68
C GLY A 88 -4.22 10.27 -2.73
N PHE A 89 -3.06 9.69 -3.06
CA PHE A 89 -1.85 9.78 -2.25
C PHE A 89 -0.67 10.31 -3.06
N SER A 90 0.17 11.13 -2.44
CA SER A 90 1.47 11.52 -3.01
C SER A 90 2.40 10.31 -3.19
N LYS A 91 3.47 10.45 -4.00
CA LYS A 91 4.50 9.40 -4.16
C LYS A 91 5.15 9.01 -2.83
N ARG A 92 5.44 10.00 -1.99
CA ARG A 92 6.03 9.78 -0.66
C ARG A 92 5.06 9.01 0.24
N MET A 93 3.79 9.41 0.27
CA MET A 93 2.81 8.74 1.11
C MET A 93 2.42 7.36 0.57
N SER A 94 2.39 7.18 -0.75
CA SER A 94 2.21 5.86 -1.38
C SER A 94 3.30 4.88 -0.98
N SER A 95 4.57 5.31 -1.01
CA SER A 95 5.70 4.49 -0.54
C SER A 95 5.57 4.13 0.95
N THR A 96 5.08 5.09 1.75
CA THR A 96 4.79 4.89 3.19
C THR A 96 3.69 3.85 3.36
N LEU A 97 2.59 3.94 2.60
CA LEU A 97 1.49 2.98 2.61
C LEU A 97 1.93 1.58 2.18
N PHE A 98 2.74 1.45 1.13
CA PHE A 98 3.24 0.14 0.70
C PHE A 98 4.03 -0.54 1.81
N MET A 99 4.90 0.21 2.51
CA MET A 99 5.63 -0.30 3.66
C MET A 99 4.71 -0.67 4.82
N MET A 100 3.70 0.15 5.10
CA MET A 100 2.68 -0.14 6.11
C MET A 100 1.91 -1.43 5.79
N LEU A 101 1.53 -1.65 4.53
CA LEU A 101 0.85 -2.86 4.06
C LEU A 101 1.74 -4.11 4.22
N LEU A 102 3.04 -4.00 3.94
CA LEU A 102 4.01 -5.08 4.17
C LEU A 102 4.18 -5.41 5.67
N LEU A 103 4.09 -4.40 6.53
CA LEU A 103 4.25 -4.59 7.97
C LEU A 103 2.98 -5.12 8.64
N ARG A 104 1.82 -4.51 8.37
CA ARG A 104 0.52 -4.80 9.01
C ARG A 104 -0.69 -4.60 8.10
N ARG A 105 -0.73 -5.30 6.95
CA ARG A 105 -1.80 -5.26 5.93
C ARG A 105 -3.21 -5.03 6.47
N ARG A 106 -3.72 -5.93 7.33
CA ARG A 106 -5.10 -5.85 7.85
C ARG A 106 -5.36 -4.54 8.59
N ARG A 107 -4.42 -4.10 9.44
CA ARG A 107 -4.55 -2.85 10.22
C ARG A 107 -4.47 -1.62 9.31
N THR A 108 -3.60 -1.64 8.31
CA THR A 108 -3.46 -0.53 7.35
C THR A 108 -4.71 -0.39 6.47
N LEU A 109 -5.28 -1.49 5.97
CA LEU A 109 -6.51 -1.45 5.18
C LEU A 109 -7.70 -0.97 6.01
N TYR A 110 -7.82 -1.43 7.27
CA TYR A 110 -8.81 -0.91 8.20
C TYR A 110 -8.67 0.60 8.38
N LEU A 111 -7.45 1.09 8.59
CA LEU A 111 -7.18 2.52 8.77
C LEU A 111 -7.50 3.34 7.51
N ILE A 112 -7.13 2.86 6.31
CA ILE A 112 -7.51 3.49 5.04
C ILE A 112 -9.04 3.63 4.95
N ASN A 113 -9.78 2.56 5.27
CA ASN A 113 -11.24 2.60 5.20
C ASN A 113 -11.87 3.49 6.29
N LYS A 114 -11.36 3.46 7.53
CA LYS A 114 -11.81 4.35 8.61
C LYS A 114 -11.54 5.82 8.26
N LEU A 115 -10.41 6.11 7.62
CA LEU A 115 -10.12 7.49 7.21
C LEU A 115 -11.01 7.92 6.04
N LYS A 116 -11.44 7.04 5.14
CA LYS A 116 -12.33 7.46 4.02
C LYS A 116 -13.67 8.03 4.48
N THR A 117 -14.16 7.63 5.65
CA THR A 117 -15.44 8.12 6.19
C THR A 117 -15.33 9.51 6.81
N GLU A 118 -14.10 9.96 7.09
CA GLU A 118 -13.83 11.20 7.78
C GLU A 118 -13.23 12.25 6.83
N THR A 119 -13.91 13.39 6.73
CA THR A 119 -13.51 14.54 5.91
C THR A 119 -12.73 15.57 6.70
N ASP A 120 -12.99 15.69 8.02
CA ASP A 120 -12.32 16.65 8.88
C ASP A 120 -10.85 16.30 9.12
N ARG A 121 -10.00 17.33 9.12
CA ARG A 121 -8.55 17.17 9.25
C ARG A 121 -8.15 16.69 10.63
N ASP A 122 -8.77 17.23 11.67
CA ASP A 122 -8.41 16.99 13.06
C ASP A 122 -8.95 15.63 13.53
N ASP A 123 -10.14 15.23 13.08
CA ASP A 123 -10.67 13.87 13.32
C ASP A 123 -9.79 12.81 12.67
N ARG A 124 -9.37 13.00 11.41
CA ARG A 124 -8.43 12.10 10.73
C ARG A 124 -7.09 12.03 11.47
N ARG A 125 -6.60 13.17 11.94
CA ARG A 125 -5.35 13.24 12.73
C ARG A 125 -5.51 12.50 14.05
N HIS A 126 -6.66 12.64 14.71
CA HIS A 126 -6.98 11.93 15.94
C HIS A 126 -7.04 10.42 15.73
N ILE A 127 -7.69 9.94 14.66
CA ILE A 127 -7.70 8.52 14.28
C ILE A 127 -6.28 7.97 14.07
N LEU A 128 -5.41 8.74 13.41
CA LEU A 128 -4.01 8.37 13.20
C LEU A 128 -3.21 8.37 14.51
N TYR A 129 -3.53 9.29 15.43
CA TYR A 129 -2.97 9.32 16.78
C TYR A 129 -3.38 8.06 17.58
N GLU A 130 -4.66 7.73 17.65
CA GLU A 130 -5.16 6.51 18.32
C GLU A 130 -4.52 5.24 17.74
N ALA A 131 -4.33 5.20 16.42
CA ALA A 131 -3.66 4.08 15.76
C ALA A 131 -2.19 3.95 16.18
N SER A 132 -1.49 5.08 16.37
CA SER A 132 -0.11 5.13 16.86
C SER A 132 -0.02 4.72 18.33
N ASP A 133 -0.94 5.22 19.16
CA ASP A 133 -1.01 4.89 20.59
C ASP A 133 -1.30 3.39 20.82
N GLY A 134 -2.22 2.81 20.06
CA GLY A 134 -2.46 1.36 20.10
C GLY A 134 -1.23 0.52 19.73
N VAL A 135 -0.31 1.05 18.90
CA VAL A 135 0.97 0.40 18.61
C VAL A 135 1.95 0.54 19.77
N SER A 136 2.04 1.72 20.40
CA SER A 136 2.80 1.93 21.65
C SER A 136 2.37 0.94 22.74
N ASN A 137 1.06 0.83 22.98
CA ASN A 137 0.52 -0.12 23.98
C ASN A 137 0.87 -1.57 23.63
N SER A 138 0.84 -1.94 22.34
CA SER A 138 1.28 -3.28 21.91
C SER A 138 2.77 -3.53 22.21
N ILE A 139 3.63 -2.53 22.03
CA ILE A 139 5.07 -2.64 22.35
C ILE A 139 5.28 -2.75 23.85
N PHE A 140 4.57 -1.94 24.64
CA PHE A 140 4.62 -1.95 26.09
C PHE A 140 4.26 -3.32 26.66
N LEU A 141 3.13 -3.90 26.24
CA LEU A 141 2.68 -5.23 26.68
C LEU A 141 3.70 -6.34 26.35
N ILE A 142 4.35 -6.27 25.19
CA ILE A 142 5.41 -7.24 24.83
C ILE A 142 6.61 -7.11 25.78
N ASN A 143 6.97 -5.90 26.20
CA ASN A 143 8.07 -5.70 27.14
C ASN A 143 7.68 -6.07 28.59
N GLU A 144 6.47 -5.77 29.03
CA GLU A 144 6.00 -6.11 30.38
C GLU A 144 5.94 -7.61 30.62
N THR A 145 5.59 -8.40 29.60
CA THR A 145 5.59 -9.87 29.71
C THR A 145 6.97 -10.47 30.05
N GLU A 146 8.07 -9.69 30.00
CA GLU A 146 9.43 -10.16 30.30
C GLU A 146 10.05 -9.58 31.59
N ALA A 147 9.39 -8.67 32.30
CA ALA A 147 9.94 -8.13 33.57
C ALA A 147 10.17 -9.22 34.65
N HIS A 148 9.70 -10.45 34.40
CA HIS A 148 9.82 -11.59 35.30
C HIS A 148 10.73 -12.74 34.81
N GLU A 149 11.24 -12.70 33.58
CA GLU A 149 12.11 -13.78 33.05
C GLU A 149 13.13 -13.21 32.07
N VAL A 150 14.36 -12.94 32.52
CA VAL A 150 15.48 -12.63 31.61
C VAL A 150 16.69 -13.48 31.98
N PHE A 151 16.95 -14.50 31.18
CA PHE A 151 18.24 -15.19 31.14
C PHE A 151 18.61 -15.49 29.67
N PHE A 152 19.40 -14.58 29.09
CA PHE A 152 20.17 -14.66 27.83
C PHE A 152 19.46 -14.39 26.46
N PRO A 153 19.93 -13.38 25.68
CA PRO A 153 19.39 -13.01 24.36
C PRO A 153 19.56 -14.01 23.20
N SER A 154 20.08 -15.21 23.46
CA SER A 154 20.41 -16.20 22.43
C SER A 154 19.26 -17.14 22.08
N ASP A 155 18.13 -17.07 22.80
CA ASP A 155 16.98 -17.91 22.47
C ASP A 155 16.24 -17.40 21.21
N LYS A 156 15.62 -18.34 20.49
CA LYS A 156 14.86 -18.06 19.25
C LYS A 156 13.63 -17.19 19.53
N GLU A 157 13.17 -17.14 20.77
CA GLU A 157 11.96 -16.44 21.17
C GLU A 157 12.19 -14.94 21.37
N THR A 158 13.23 -14.58 22.12
CA THR A 158 13.79 -13.23 22.27
C THR A 158 14.07 -12.62 20.90
N LEU A 159 14.71 -13.35 19.97
CA LEU A 159 14.94 -12.85 18.61
C LEU A 159 13.65 -12.58 17.83
N LYS A 160 12.62 -13.43 17.97
CA LYS A 160 11.30 -13.20 17.37
C LYS A 160 10.63 -11.97 17.98
N LYS A 161 10.67 -11.80 19.30
CA LYS A 161 10.10 -10.65 20.02
C LYS A 161 10.79 -9.36 19.63
N LEU A 162 12.12 -9.30 19.63
CA LEU A 162 12.90 -8.15 19.16
C LEU A 162 12.56 -7.78 17.71
N THR A 163 12.37 -8.78 16.85
CA THR A 163 11.93 -8.57 15.47
C THR A 163 10.52 -7.99 15.42
N ALA A 164 9.59 -8.49 16.24
CA ALA A 164 8.23 -7.96 16.34
C ALA A 164 8.21 -6.50 16.83
N ILE A 165 8.95 -6.18 17.90
CA ILE A 165 9.10 -4.82 18.42
C ILE A 165 9.66 -3.89 17.34
N ARG A 166 10.71 -4.31 16.63
CA ARG A 166 11.30 -3.50 15.54
C ARG A 166 10.29 -3.23 14.43
N ARG A 167 9.50 -4.24 14.04
CA ARG A 167 8.43 -4.08 13.03
C ARG A 167 7.33 -3.14 13.52
N LEU A 168 6.94 -3.21 14.79
CA LEU A 168 5.94 -2.31 15.38
C LEU A 168 6.44 -0.87 15.45
N ARG A 169 7.68 -0.64 15.92
CA ARG A 169 8.30 0.70 15.92
C ARG A 169 8.39 1.29 14.52
N HIS A 170 8.77 0.48 13.52
CA HIS A 170 8.77 0.94 12.14
C HIS A 170 7.36 1.31 11.68
N TYR A 171 6.35 0.47 11.94
CA TYR A 171 4.96 0.77 11.61
C TYR A 171 4.47 2.07 12.28
N GLN A 172 4.82 2.29 13.55
CA GLN A 172 4.51 3.51 14.29
C GLN A 172 5.11 4.75 13.63
N SER A 173 6.38 4.70 13.24
CA SER A 173 7.01 5.83 12.55
C SER A 173 6.32 6.19 11.23
N LEU A 174 5.78 5.20 10.51
CA LEU A 174 5.03 5.42 9.27
C LEU A 174 3.64 6.02 9.55
N LEU A 175 2.99 5.64 10.65
CA LEU A 175 1.77 6.29 11.13
C LEU A 175 2.01 7.77 11.45
N ASP A 176 3.13 8.10 12.09
CA ASP A 176 3.48 9.49 12.41
C ASP A 176 3.79 10.33 11.17
N ILE A 177 4.31 9.70 10.09
CA ILE A 177 4.43 10.36 8.78
C ILE A 177 3.05 10.68 8.21
N TRP A 178 2.11 9.74 8.25
CA TRP A 178 0.75 9.97 7.77
C TRP A 178 0.01 11.00 8.63
N ARG A 179 0.17 10.96 9.96
CA ARG A 179 -0.44 11.91 10.90
C ARG A 179 -0.07 13.36 10.61
N ARG A 180 1.14 13.61 10.09
CA ARG A 180 1.58 14.95 9.66
C ARG A 180 0.89 15.43 8.38
N ASN A 181 0.36 14.52 7.57
CA ASN A 181 -0.34 14.79 6.32
C ASN A 181 -1.69 14.04 6.32
N PRO A 182 -2.59 14.34 7.27
CA PRO A 182 -3.77 13.50 7.52
C PRO A 182 -4.74 13.48 6.33
N MET A 183 -4.70 14.50 5.48
CA MET A 183 -5.54 14.62 4.28
C MET A 183 -5.06 13.76 3.10
N GLU A 184 -3.88 13.15 3.19
CA GLU A 184 -3.47 12.15 2.20
C GLU A 184 -4.48 10.99 2.18
N GLY A 185 -4.93 10.64 0.98
CA GLY A 185 -5.92 9.59 0.73
C GLY A 185 -7.34 10.09 0.48
N THR A 186 -7.61 11.40 0.64
CA THR A 186 -8.87 11.98 0.19
C THR A 186 -8.83 12.18 -1.33
N LEU A 187 -9.96 11.94 -2.01
CA LEU A 187 -10.09 12.24 -3.45
C LEU A 187 -9.97 13.75 -3.73
N GLU A 188 -10.04 14.57 -2.68
CA GLU A 188 -9.68 15.99 -2.67
C GLU A 188 -8.18 16.20 -2.43
N THR A 189 -7.30 15.46 -3.11
CA THR A 189 -5.90 15.86 -3.16
C THR A 189 -5.77 16.97 -4.22
N PRO A 190 -5.47 18.23 -3.86
CA PRO A 190 -5.28 19.29 -4.84
C PRO A 190 -4.04 18.92 -5.67
N GLY A 191 -4.23 18.63 -6.96
CA GLY A 191 -3.15 18.21 -7.87
C GLY A 191 -3.48 17.02 -8.78
N LEU A 192 -4.63 16.35 -8.61
CA LEU A 192 -5.16 15.36 -9.57
C LEU A 192 -6.26 15.92 -10.48
N ARG A 193 -6.59 17.21 -10.36
CA ARG A 193 -7.42 17.94 -11.33
C ARG A 193 -6.53 18.87 -12.14
N GLY A 194 -6.35 18.54 -13.41
CA GLY A 194 -5.87 19.46 -14.44
C GLY A 194 -4.37 19.73 -14.45
N SER A 195 -3.67 19.01 -15.33
CA SER A 195 -2.56 19.54 -16.12
C SER A 195 -2.61 18.89 -17.48
#